data_AF-A0A3B0SEM1-F1
#
_entry.id   AF-A0A3B0SEM1-F1
#
_cell.length_a   1.000
_cell.length_b   1.000
_cell.length_c   1.000
_cell.angle_alpha   90.00
_cell.angle_beta   90.00
_cell.angle_gamma   90.00
#
_symmetry.space_group_name_H-M   'P 1'
#
loop_
_entity.id
_entity.type
_entity.pdbx_description
1 polymer ?
#
loop_
_entity_poly.entity_id
_entity_poly.type
_entity_poly.pdbx_seq_one_letter_code
_entity_poly.pdbx_strand_id
1 'polypeptide(L)'
;MIVIIDNYDSFVHNLARYFRECGAQTKIIRNDAVTAGDCLALAPRAIVVSPGPKTPGEAGVSLELIRAMPPEMAFLGVCLGHQCLVEAFGGKTVRAKHPLHGEASMIRHIGTGIFEGVASPTPAGR
;
A
#
# COMPACT_ATOMS: atom_id res chain seq x y z
N MET A 1 2.05 0.32 -16.57
CA MET A 1 3.06 0.20 -15.50
C MET A 1 2.41 0.43 -14.14
N ILE A 2 2.86 -0.26 -13.08
CA ILE A 2 2.49 -0.03 -11.68
C ILE A 2 3.58 0.82 -11.03
N VAL A 3 3.22 1.93 -10.40
CA VAL A 3 4.16 2.71 -9.57
C VAL A 3 4.04 2.26 -8.13
N ILE A 4 5.17 1.97 -7.50
CA ILE A 4 5.26 1.53 -6.10
C ILE A 4 6.00 2.61 -5.32
N ILE A 5 5.31 3.31 -4.44
CA ILE A 5 5.92 4.26 -3.51
C ILE A 5 6.56 3.49 -2.37
N ASP A 6 7.86 3.66 -2.22
CA ASP A 6 8.71 3.04 -1.22
C ASP A 6 8.87 3.97 -0.02
N ASN A 7 8.24 3.60 1.09
CA ASN A 7 8.37 4.27 2.38
C ASN A 7 9.55 3.73 3.22
N TYR A 8 10.65 3.34 2.58
CA TYR A 8 11.81 2.77 3.28
C TYR A 8 11.53 1.42 3.93
N ASP A 9 10.80 0.58 3.20
CA ASP A 9 10.47 -0.78 3.62
C ASP A 9 11.44 -1.83 3.06
N SER A 10 11.71 -2.85 3.88
CA SER A 10 12.59 -3.96 3.51
C SER A 10 11.94 -4.94 2.53
N PHE A 11 10.61 -4.93 2.39
CA PHE A 11 9.85 -5.86 1.57
C PHE A 11 9.30 -5.27 0.26
N VAL A 12 9.56 -3.99 -0.04
CA VAL A 12 9.07 -3.33 -1.26
C VAL A 12 9.50 -4.07 -2.54
N HIS A 13 10.70 -4.65 -2.55
CA HIS A 13 11.20 -5.43 -3.68
C HIS A 13 10.48 -6.77 -3.84
N ASN A 14 9.97 -7.35 -2.75
CA ASN A 14 9.12 -8.55 -2.81
C ASN A 14 7.78 -8.22 -3.47
N LEU A 15 7.13 -7.11 -3.09
CA LEU A 15 5.89 -6.64 -3.74
C LEU A 15 6.13 -6.44 -5.24
N ALA A 16 7.18 -5.70 -5.59
CA ALA A 16 7.52 -5.44 -6.98
C ALA A 16 7.82 -6.73 -7.76
N ARG A 17 8.48 -7.72 -7.14
CA ARG A 17 8.74 -9.02 -7.74
C ARG A 17 7.45 -9.76 -8.06
N TYR A 18 6.52 -9.89 -7.12
CA TYR A 18 5.25 -10.59 -7.36
C TYR A 18 4.42 -9.94 -8.47
N PHE A 19 4.39 -8.61 -8.56
CA PHE A 19 3.73 -7.95 -9.68
C PHE A 19 4.39 -8.28 -11.03
N ARG A 20 5.73 -8.34 -11.07
CA ARG A 20 6.47 -8.73 -12.29
C ARG A 20 6.25 -10.20 -12.66
N GLU A 21 6.19 -11.09 -11.68
CA GLU A 21 5.85 -12.51 -11.91
C GLU A 21 4.44 -12.66 -12.51
N CYS A 22 3.51 -11.78 -12.14
CA CYS A 22 2.18 -11.67 -12.77
C CYS A 22 2.18 -10.91 -14.12
N GLY A 23 3.35 -10.61 -14.70
CA GLY A 23 3.48 -9.95 -16.01
C GLY A 23 3.33 -8.41 -15.99
N ALA A 24 3.24 -7.77 -14.82
CA ALA A 24 3.14 -6.32 -14.73
C ALA A 24 4.52 -5.65 -14.71
N GLN A 25 4.68 -4.56 -15.47
CA GLN A 25 5.83 -3.67 -15.32
C GLN A 25 5.70 -2.83 -14.05
N THR A 26 6.76 -2.74 -13.26
CA THR A 26 6.79 -2.01 -11.98
C THR A 26 7.87 -0.93 -11.97
N LYS A 27 7.60 0.23 -11.36
CA LYS A 27 8.60 1.26 -11.05
C LYS A 27 8.53 1.60 -9.56
N ILE A 28 9.62 1.37 -8.84
CA ILE A 28 9.73 1.71 -7.41
C ILE A 28 10.30 3.12 -7.31
N ILE A 29 9.70 3.96 -6.46
CA ILE A 29 10.10 5.36 -6.25
C ILE A 29 10.05 5.66 -4.75
N ARG A 30 11.10 6.26 -4.19
CA ARG A 30 11.11 6.68 -2.78
C ARG A 30 10.06 7.77 -2.54
N ASN A 31 9.45 7.76 -1.35
CA ASN A 31 8.38 8.67 -0.97
C ASN A 31 8.78 10.16 -0.89
N ASP A 32 10.07 10.47 -0.98
CA ASP A 32 10.67 11.80 -0.92
C ASP A 32 11.34 12.21 -2.25
N ALA A 33 11.32 11.33 -3.26
CA ALA A 33 12.02 11.55 -4.53
C ALA A 33 11.14 12.20 -5.61
N VAL A 34 9.82 12.25 -5.42
CA VAL A 34 8.85 12.76 -6.40
C VAL A 34 7.69 13.48 -5.72
N THR A 35 7.08 14.42 -6.44
CA THR A 35 5.78 14.98 -6.06
C THR A 35 4.63 14.09 -6.52
N ALA A 36 3.41 14.35 -6.03
CA ALA A 36 2.23 13.65 -6.49
C ALA A 36 1.98 13.88 -7.99
N GLY A 37 2.20 15.11 -8.46
CA GLY A 37 2.11 15.48 -9.88
C GLY A 37 3.11 14.71 -10.75
N ASP A 38 4.37 14.61 -10.33
CA ASP A 38 5.39 13.83 -11.05
C ASP A 38 5.00 12.35 -11.15
N CYS A 39 4.46 11.79 -10.07
CA CYS A 39 4.00 10.41 -10.03
C CYS A 39 2.84 10.14 -11.00
N LEU A 40 1.84 11.04 -11.02
CA LEU A 40 0.69 10.92 -11.92
C LEU A 40 1.07 11.19 -13.38
N ALA A 41 2.05 12.05 -13.65
CA ALA A 41 2.58 12.32 -14.98
C ALA A 41 3.25 11.10 -15.63
N LEU A 42 3.65 10.09 -14.83
CA LEU A 42 4.11 8.79 -15.34
C LEU A 42 2.98 7.93 -15.94
N ALA A 43 1.73 8.39 -15.88
CA ALA A 43 0.52 7.68 -16.31
C ALA A 43 0.46 6.23 -15.76
N PRO A 44 0.56 6.03 -14.42
CA PRO A 44 0.49 4.71 -13.84
C PRO A 44 -0.89 4.09 -14.08
N ARG A 45 -0.92 2.79 -14.36
CA ARG A 45 -2.17 2.00 -14.40
C ARG A 45 -2.72 1.78 -12.99
N ALA A 46 -1.83 1.69 -12.01
CA ALA A 46 -2.15 1.50 -10.60
C ALA A 46 -1.01 2.04 -9.74
N ILE A 47 -1.35 2.44 -8.52
CA ILE A 47 -0.41 2.91 -7.50
C ILE A 47 -0.41 1.91 -6.34
N VAL A 48 0.77 1.55 -5.88
CA VAL A 48 0.96 0.76 -4.67
C VAL A 48 1.76 1.60 -3.68
N VAL A 49 1.34 1.66 -2.42
CA VAL A 49 2.12 2.27 -1.35
C VAL A 49 2.61 1.17 -0.43
N SER A 50 3.94 1.07 -0.31
CA SER A 50 4.59 0.02 0.46
C SER A 50 4.32 0.15 1.96
N PRO A 51 4.63 -0.90 2.75
CA PRO A 51 4.87 -0.74 4.18
C PRO A 51 5.96 0.32 4.44
N GLY A 52 6.18 0.64 5.70
CA GLY A 52 7.27 1.52 6.11
C GLY A 52 7.24 1.75 7.62
N PRO A 53 8.32 2.30 8.20
CA PRO A 53 8.29 2.79 9.57
C PRO A 53 7.44 4.06 9.67
N LYS A 54 7.24 4.55 10.91
CA LYS A 54 6.57 5.83 11.24
C LYS A 54 5.05 5.82 11.01
N THR A 55 4.45 7.00 11.00
CA THR A 55 3.00 7.26 10.86
C THR A 55 2.66 7.80 9.46
N PRO A 56 1.39 7.74 9.02
CA PRO A 56 0.99 8.28 7.72
C PRO A 56 1.36 9.75 7.48
N GLY A 57 1.32 10.58 8.53
CA GLY A 57 1.73 11.99 8.45
C GLY A 57 3.21 12.21 8.12
N GLU A 58 4.03 11.16 8.24
CA GLU A 58 5.47 11.17 7.94
C GLU A 58 5.81 10.36 6.68
N ALA A 59 4.81 9.85 5.95
CA ALA A 59 4.97 8.97 4.80
C ALA A 59 5.25 9.71 3.47
N GLY A 60 5.94 10.85 3.55
CA GLY A 60 6.30 11.68 2.40
C GLY A 60 5.10 12.00 1.49
N VAL A 61 5.28 11.77 0.19
CA VAL A 61 4.26 12.02 -0.85
C VAL A 61 3.01 11.15 -0.72
N SER A 62 3.01 10.09 0.08
CA SER A 62 1.97 9.05 0.07
C SER A 62 0.55 9.60 0.30
N LEU A 63 0.35 10.45 1.31
CA LEU A 63 -0.97 11.03 1.61
C LEU A 63 -1.44 11.99 0.52
N GLU A 64 -0.53 12.84 0.01
CA GLU A 64 -0.85 13.79 -1.05
C GLU A 64 -1.20 13.06 -2.35
N LEU A 65 -0.43 12.02 -2.70
CA LEU A 65 -0.68 11.18 -3.87
C LEU A 65 -2.04 10.49 -3.82
N ILE A 66 -2.44 9.97 -2.66
CA ILE A 66 -3.78 9.36 -2.47
C ILE A 66 -4.90 10.40 -2.62
N ARG A 67 -4.68 11.64 -2.21
CA ARG A 67 -5.68 12.71 -2.38
C ARG A 67 -5.76 13.25 -3.81
N ALA A 68 -4.65 13.20 -4.54
CA ALA A 68 -4.53 13.73 -5.90
C ALA A 68 -4.91 12.71 -6.99
N MET A 69 -4.95 11.41 -6.68
CA MET A 69 -5.25 10.39 -7.69
C MET A 69 -6.71 10.47 -8.19
N PRO A 70 -6.95 10.14 -9.47
CA PRO A 70 -8.30 9.96 -9.98
C PRO A 70 -9.06 8.88 -9.19
N PRO A 71 -10.35 9.08 -8.85
CA PRO A 71 -11.14 8.11 -8.08
C PRO A 71 -11.19 6.69 -8.66
N GLU A 72 -11.08 6.57 -9.97
CA GLU A 72 -11.10 5.31 -10.72
C GLU A 72 -9.73 4.61 -10.80
N MET A 73 -8.65 5.27 -10.37
CA MET A 73 -7.31 4.70 -10.41
C MET A 73 -7.16 3.59 -9.37
N ALA A 74 -6.70 2.42 -9.80
CA ALA A 74 -6.49 1.30 -8.89
C ALA A 74 -5.37 1.61 -7.87
N PHE A 75 -5.68 1.42 -6.59
CA PHE A 75 -4.77 1.64 -5.48
C PHE A 75 -4.66 0.41 -4.59
N LEU A 76 -3.44 0.09 -4.13
CA LEU A 76 -3.20 -0.89 -3.08
C LEU A 76 -2.24 -0.33 -2.02
N GLY A 77 -2.72 -0.20 -0.78
CA GLY A 77 -1.89 0.15 0.36
C GLY A 77 -1.57 -1.07 1.22
N VAL A 78 -0.29 -1.28 1.54
CA VAL A 78 0.14 -2.37 2.43
C VAL A 78 0.71 -1.78 3.71
N CYS A 79 0.23 -2.24 4.89
CA CYS A 79 0.64 -1.73 6.20
C CYS A 79 0.54 -0.19 6.29
N LEU A 80 1.66 0.55 6.33
CA LEU A 80 1.67 2.01 6.32
C LEU A 80 0.89 2.58 5.13
N GLY A 81 0.97 1.96 3.95
CA GLY A 81 0.17 2.39 2.80
C GLY A 81 -1.33 2.25 3.02
N HIS A 82 -1.79 1.22 3.74
CA HIS A 82 -3.20 1.07 4.12
C HIS A 82 -3.62 2.13 5.14
N GLN A 83 -2.75 2.44 6.09
CA GLN A 83 -2.97 3.52 7.07
C GLN A 83 -3.07 4.89 6.40
N CYS A 84 -2.21 5.17 5.41
CA CYS A 84 -2.29 6.37 4.58
C CYS A 84 -3.63 6.47 3.85
N LEU A 85 -4.14 5.36 3.31
CA LEU A 85 -5.46 5.34 2.67
C LEU A 85 -6.55 5.72 3.67
N VAL A 86 -6.56 5.12 4.85
CA VAL A 86 -7.54 5.43 5.90
C VAL A 86 -7.54 6.92 6.25
N GLU A 87 -6.37 7.51 6.49
CA GLU A 87 -6.26 8.93 6.86
C GLU A 87 -6.51 9.90 5.71
N ALA A 88 -6.17 9.54 4.47
CA ALA A 88 -6.45 10.35 3.29
C ALA A 88 -7.96 10.57 3.10
N PHE A 89 -8.78 9.59 3.49
CA PHE A 89 -10.24 9.65 3.46
C PHE A 89 -10.87 10.05 4.82
N GLY A 90 -10.09 10.65 5.73
CA GLY A 90 -10.60 11.23 6.98
C GLY A 90 -10.79 10.23 8.14
N GLY A 91 -10.38 8.98 7.96
CA GLY A 91 -10.27 8.02 9.06
C GLY A 91 -9.12 8.35 10.01
N LYS A 92 -9.05 7.63 11.13
CA LYS A 92 -7.98 7.78 12.13
C LYS A 92 -7.27 6.45 12.33
N THR A 93 -5.94 6.46 12.25
CA THR A 93 -5.12 5.35 12.70
C THR A 93 -4.81 5.55 14.18
N VAL A 94 -4.97 4.50 14.98
CA VAL A 94 -4.74 4.54 16.43
C VAL A 94 -3.84 3.40 16.83
N ARG A 95 -3.11 3.57 17.94
CA ARG A 95 -2.22 2.54 18.45
C ARG A 95 -3.02 1.30 18.84
N ALA A 96 -2.57 0.14 18.36
CA ALA A 96 -3.11 -1.14 18.79
C ALA A 96 -2.86 -1.38 20.29
N LYS A 97 -3.73 -2.14 20.94
CA LYS A 97 -3.58 -2.49 22.38
C LYS A 97 -2.32 -3.30 22.66
N HIS A 98 -1.92 -4.15 21.71
CA HIS A 98 -0.73 -4.98 21.80
C HIS A 98 0.05 -4.89 20.48
N PRO A 99 1.40 -4.79 20.53
CA PRO A 99 2.21 -4.95 19.34
C PRO A 99 2.12 -6.41 18.87
N LEU A 100 1.82 -6.61 17.60
CA LEU A 100 1.85 -7.91 16.93
C LEU A 100 2.85 -7.76 15.79
N HIS A 101 3.98 -8.45 15.89
CA HIS A 101 4.99 -8.46 14.83
C HIS A 101 5.62 -9.85 14.74
N GLY A 102 5.68 -10.40 13.53
CA GLY A 102 6.28 -11.70 13.26
C GLY A 102 5.37 -12.89 13.59
N GLU A 103 4.09 -12.66 13.84
CA GLU A 103 3.11 -13.71 14.14
C GLU A 103 2.05 -13.80 13.04
N ALA A 104 1.77 -15.02 12.59
CA ALA A 104 0.64 -15.27 11.72
C ALA A 104 -0.66 -15.11 12.50
N SER A 105 -1.59 -14.35 11.94
CA SER A 105 -2.94 -14.16 12.47
C SER A 105 -3.97 -14.64 11.47
N MET A 106 -5.02 -15.28 11.97
CA MET A 106 -6.18 -15.64 11.14
C MET A 106 -7.02 -14.39 10.87
N ILE A 107 -7.13 -14.01 9.60
CA ILE A 107 -7.96 -12.89 9.14
C ILE A 107 -9.28 -13.43 8.61
N ARG A 108 -10.39 -12.87 9.11
CA ARG A 108 -11.73 -13.11 8.56
C ARG A 108 -12.03 -12.04 7.53
N HIS A 109 -12.59 -12.44 6.40
CA HIS A 109 -13.05 -11.55 5.34
C HIS A 109 -14.39 -12.04 4.79
N ILE A 110 -15.06 -11.17 4.01
CA ILE A 110 -16.35 -11.45 3.39
C ILE A 110 -16.25 -12.06 1.98
N GLY A 111 -15.02 -12.22 1.44
CA GLY A 111 -14.78 -12.98 0.20
C GLY A 111 -15.08 -12.18 -1.07
N THR A 112 -14.93 -10.86 -1.01
CA THR A 112 -15.17 -9.93 -2.13
C THR A 112 -13.89 -9.18 -2.50
N GLY A 113 -13.84 -8.63 -3.72
CA GLY A 113 -12.70 -7.85 -4.19
C GLY A 113 -11.42 -8.68 -4.17
N ILE A 114 -10.36 -8.18 -3.52
CA ILE A 114 -9.06 -8.87 -3.45
C ILE A 114 -9.10 -10.20 -2.68
N PHE A 115 -10.20 -10.49 -1.96
CA PHE A 115 -10.40 -11.74 -1.21
C PHE A 115 -11.29 -12.76 -1.93
N GLU A 116 -11.71 -12.49 -3.18
CA GLU A 116 -12.45 -13.47 -3.98
C GLU A 116 -11.61 -14.74 -4.19
N GLY A 117 -12.20 -15.90 -3.91
CA GLY A 117 -11.52 -17.20 -4.01
C GLY A 117 -10.52 -17.52 -2.88
N VAL A 118 -10.33 -16.61 -1.91
CA VAL A 118 -9.48 -16.85 -0.73
C VAL A 118 -10.30 -17.52 0.38
N ALA A 119 -9.74 -18.51 1.07
CA ALA A 119 -10.42 -19.19 2.18
C ALA A 119 -10.60 -18.26 3.39
N SER A 120 -11.76 -18.31 4.06
CA SER A 120 -12.02 -17.52 5.27
C SER A 120 -12.27 -18.44 6.47
N PRO A 121 -11.47 -18.37 7.55
CA PRO A 121 -10.37 -17.43 7.75
C PRO A 121 -9.08 -17.84 6.98
N THR A 122 -8.26 -16.84 6.62
CA THR A 122 -6.94 -17.04 5.97
C THR A 122 -5.79 -16.62 6.88
N PRO A 123 -4.66 -17.34 6.92
CA PRO A 123 -3.47 -16.89 7.65
C PRO A 123 -2.80 -15.69 6.93
N ALA A 124 -2.52 -14.63 7.68
CA ALA A 124 -1.70 -13.51 7.21
C ALA A 124 -0.73 -13.05 8.30
N GLY A 125 0.49 -12.65 7.93
CA GLY A 125 1.46 -12.08 8.86
C GLY A 125 1.05 -10.70 9.36
N ARG A 126 1.34 -10.41 10.63
CA ARG A 126 1.25 -9.08 11.24
C ARG A 126 2.63 -8.60 11.67
#